data_AF-A0A8S3GTV1-F1
#
_entry.id   AF-A0A8S3GTV1-F1
#
_cell.length_a   1.000
_cell.length_b   1.000
_cell.length_c   1.000
_cell.angle_alpha   90.00
_cell.angle_beta   90.00
_cell.angle_gamma   90.00
#
_symmetry.space_group_name_H-M   'P 1'
#
loop_
_entity.id
_entity.type
_entity.pdbx_description
1 polymer ?
#
loop_
_entity_poly.entity_id
_entity_poly.type
_entity_poly.pdbx_seq_one_letter_code
_entity_poly.pdbx_strand_id
1 'polypeptide(L)' 'MATPLHDFSLSPYRDDATIKLIYAPSKLIPEIMAAYHDHPLSGHFGTGRTWSMLRNTYYWPRMKATITSYIK' A
#
# COMPACT_ATOMS: atom_id res chain seq x y z
N MET A 1 -16.53 -5.00 -36.51
CA MET A 1 -15.21 -4.90 -35.84
C MET A 1 -15.48 -4.69 -34.36
N ALA A 2 -15.33 -5.73 -33.55
CA ALA A 2 -15.65 -5.68 -32.12
C ALA A 2 -14.45 -5.11 -31.35
N THR A 3 -14.63 -3.96 -30.73
CA THR A 3 -13.70 -3.42 -29.72
C THR A 3 -13.75 -4.31 -28.47
N PRO A 4 -12.60 -4.72 -27.90
CA PRO A 4 -12.62 -5.49 -26.67
C PRO A 4 -13.00 -4.55 -25.52
N LEU A 5 -14.09 -4.90 -24.83
CA LEU A 5 -14.48 -4.30 -23.56
C LEU A 5 -13.39 -4.66 -22.54
N HIS A 6 -12.45 -3.75 -22.35
CA HIS A 6 -11.54 -3.80 -21.21
C HIS A 6 -12.37 -3.45 -19.97
N ASP A 7 -12.62 -4.45 -19.15
CA ASP A 7 -13.28 -4.34 -17.85
C ASP A 7 -12.40 -3.51 -16.92
N PHE A 8 -12.75 -2.23 -16.77
CA PHE A 8 -11.99 -1.19 -16.07
C PHE A 8 -12.28 -1.13 -14.56
N SER A 9 -12.61 -2.26 -13.91
CA SER A 9 -13.29 -2.18 -12.60
C SER A 9 -12.44 -2.33 -11.33
N LEU A 10 -11.20 -2.86 -11.32
CA LEU A 10 -10.52 -3.17 -10.03
C LEU A 10 -8.98 -3.03 -9.97
N SER A 11 -8.31 -2.12 -10.68
CA SER A 11 -6.84 -1.98 -10.53
C SER A 11 -6.48 -0.84 -9.56
N PRO A 12 -6.16 -1.10 -8.26
CA PRO A 12 -5.63 -0.09 -7.35
C PRO A 12 -4.16 0.25 -7.66
N TYR A 13 -3.79 0.36 -8.95
CA TYR A 13 -2.46 0.47 -9.59
C TYR A 13 -1.57 -0.80 -9.56
N ARG A 14 -0.87 -1.20 -10.63
CA ARG A 14 -0.70 -0.62 -11.98
C ARG A 14 -0.50 -1.78 -12.96
N ASP A 15 -1.18 -1.71 -14.10
CA ASP A 15 -0.87 -2.53 -15.26
C ASP A 15 0.50 -2.08 -15.80
N ASP A 16 1.45 -3.02 -15.84
CA ASP A 16 2.69 -3.10 -16.64
C ASP A 16 3.68 -1.91 -16.75
N ALA A 17 3.42 -0.75 -16.14
CA ALA A 17 4.32 0.40 -16.16
C ALA A 17 5.26 0.42 -14.94
N THR A 18 6.57 0.58 -15.18
CA THR A 18 7.59 0.74 -14.14
C THR A 18 7.18 1.84 -13.14
N ILE A 19 6.91 1.46 -11.89
CA ILE A 19 6.61 2.37 -10.78
C ILE A 19 7.92 2.70 -10.06
N LYS A 20 8.15 4.00 -9.81
CA LYS A 20 9.18 4.45 -8.88
C LYS A 20 8.56 4.58 -7.49
N LEU A 21 9.09 3.84 -6.52
CA LEU A 21 8.64 3.86 -5.14
C LEU A 21 9.65 4.61 -4.26
N ILE A 22 9.17 5.18 -3.17
CA ILE A 22 10.01 5.78 -2.15
C ILE A 22 10.56 4.66 -1.27
N TYR A 23 11.88 4.49 -1.24
CA TYR A 23 12.50 3.59 -0.29
C TYR A 23 12.37 4.17 1.13
N ALA A 24 11.76 3.41 2.04
CA ALA A 24 11.64 3.79 3.44
C ALA A 24 12.77 3.13 4.26
N PRO A 25 13.69 3.91 4.84
CA PRO A 25 14.64 3.39 5.83
C PRO A 25 13.90 2.81 7.04
N SER A 26 14.50 1.79 7.66
CA SER A 26 13.90 1.08 8.80
C SER A 26 13.45 1.99 9.94
N LYS A 27 14.19 3.08 10.18
CA LYS A 27 13.90 4.07 11.22
C LYS A 27 12.60 4.85 10.99
N LEU A 28 12.15 5.00 9.74
CA LEU A 28 10.93 5.75 9.39
C LEU A 28 9.68 4.86 9.34
N ILE A 29 9.84 3.53 9.35
CA ILE A 29 8.71 2.59 9.27
C ILE A 29 7.69 2.83 10.40
N PRO A 30 8.08 3.03 11.69
CA PRO A 30 7.12 3.27 12.76
C PRO A 30 6.27 4.52 12.53
N GLU A 31 6.87 5.61 12.05
CA GLU A 31 6.15 6.86 11.74
C GLU A 31 5.17 6.68 10.58
N ILE A 32 5.58 5.95 9.54
CA ILE A 32 4.71 5.59 8.42
C ILE A 32 3.54 4.75 8.92
N MET A 33 3.78 3.74 9.77
CA MET A 33 2.70 2.90 10.31
C MET A 33 1.74 3.72 11.18
N ALA A 34 2.25 4.59 12.05
CA ALA A 34 1.43 5.45 12.88
C ALA A 34 0.55 6.39 12.05
N ALA A 35 1.09 6.98 10.98
CA ALA A 35 0.33 7.88 10.12
C ALA A 35 -0.82 7.17 9.37
N TYR A 36 -0.62 5.91 8.97
CA TYR A 36 -1.59 5.17 8.15
C TYR A 36 -2.53 4.26 8.94
N HIS A 37 -2.21 3.95 10.20
CA HIS A 37 -3.02 3.07 11.05
C HIS A 37 -3.44 3.69 12.39
N ASP A 38 -2.55 4.41 13.08
CA ASP A 38 -2.83 4.91 14.43
C ASP A 38 -3.45 6.31 14.43
N HIS A 39 -3.34 7.04 13.32
CA HIS A 39 -3.88 8.38 13.22
C HIS A 39 -5.42 8.36 13.36
N PRO A 40 -6.04 9.22 14.20
CA PRO A 40 -7.49 9.20 14.44
C PRO A 40 -8.35 9.34 13.16
N LEU A 41 -7.81 10.04 12.15
CA LEU A 41 -8.46 10.21 10.84
C LEU A 41 -8.16 9.09 9.83
N SER A 42 -7.26 8.15 10.15
CA SER A 42 -6.93 7.01 9.27
C SER A 42 -8.00 5.91 9.28
N GLY A 43 -8.98 6.00 10.18
CA GLY A 43 -10.03 4.97 10.32
C GLY A 43 -9.54 3.64 10.90
N HIS A 44 -8.29 3.55 11.39
CA HIS A 44 -7.70 2.35 12.00
C HIS A 44 -7.81 1.10 11.12
N PHE A 45 -7.48 1.27 9.84
CA PHE A 45 -7.65 0.22 8.85
C PHE A 45 -6.84 -1.04 9.17
N GLY A 46 -7.47 -2.20 8.97
CA GLY A 46 -6.80 -3.49 9.08
C GLY A 46 -5.75 -3.72 7.98
N THR A 47 -4.94 -4.77 8.17
CA THR A 47 -3.78 -5.13 7.33
C THR A 47 -4.00 -5.00 5.82
N GLY A 48 -5.13 -5.50 5.30
CA GLY A 48 -5.40 -5.50 3.86
C GLY A 48 -5.49 -4.10 3.27
N ARG A 49 -6.17 -3.18 3.95
CA ARG A 49 -6.37 -1.81 3.46
C ARG A 49 -5.12 -0.96 3.68
N THR A 50 -4.41 -1.14 4.79
CA THR A 50 -3.10 -0.50 5.03
C THR A 50 -2.07 -0.92 3.97
N TRP A 51 -2.02 -2.20 3.62
CA TRP A 51 -1.17 -2.69 2.52
C TRP A 51 -1.51 -2.03 1.18
N SER A 52 -2.79 -1.97 0.81
CA SER A 52 -3.22 -1.36 -0.46
C SER A 52 -2.86 0.13 -0.56
N MET A 53 -2.90 0.86 0.55
CA MET A 53 -2.51 2.28 0.58
C MET A 53 -1.00 2.49 0.44
N LEU A 54 -0.19 1.64 1.08
CA LEU A 54 1.26 1.83 1.16
C LEU A 54 2.00 1.29 -0.08
N ARG A 55 1.56 0.17 -0.66
CA ARG A 55 2.28 -0.57 -1.73
C ARG A 55 2.53 0.21 -3.02
N ASN A 56 1.79 1.29 -3.23
CA ASN A 56 1.89 2.11 -4.44
C ASN A 56 2.81 3.33 -4.26
N THR A 57 3.24 3.60 -3.03
CA THR A 57 4.01 4.81 -2.66
C THR A 57 5.37 4.43 -2.08
N TYR A 58 5.40 3.43 -1.22
CA TYR A 58 6.58 3.04 -0.46
C TYR A 58 7.05 1.64 -0.80
N TYR A 59 8.34 1.43 -0.55
CA TYR A 59 8.95 0.11 -0.49
C TYR A 59 9.91 0.01 0.69
N TRP A 60 9.84 -1.11 1.41
CA TRP A 60 10.91 -1.58 2.28
C TRP A 60 10.95 -3.11 2.29
N PRO A 61 12.08 -3.74 2.66
CA PRO A 61 12.17 -5.18 2.72
C PRO A 61 11.13 -5.77 3.68
N ARG A 62 10.43 -6.83 3.23
CA ARG A 62 9.42 -7.57 4.01
C ARG A 62 8.20 -6.73 4.44
N MET A 63 7.90 -5.65 3.71
CA MET A 63 6.84 -4.69 4.02
C MET A 63 5.48 -5.27 4.42
N LYS A 64 4.94 -6.22 3.65
CA LYS A 64 3.67 -6.87 4.00
C LYS A 64 3.72 -7.58 5.36
N ALA A 65 4.83 -8.27 5.67
CA ALA A 65 5.01 -8.94 6.96
C ALA A 65 5.15 -7.94 8.12
N THR A 66 5.86 -6.82 7.89
CA THR A 66 5.95 -5.73 8.87
C THR A 66 4.58 -5.14 9.18
N ILE A 67 3.77 -4.86 8.16
CA ILE A 67 2.40 -4.33 8.32
C ILE A 67 1.53 -5.31 9.11
N THR A 68 1.53 -6.59 8.74
CA THR A 68 0.77 -7.63 9.47
C THR A 68 1.22 -7.79 10.92
N SER A 69 2.51 -7.62 11.22
CA SER A 69 3.00 -7.72 12.59
C SER A 69 2.66 -6.51 13.45
N TYR A 70 2.53 -5.34 12.82
CA TYR A 70 2.16 -4.09 13.49
C TYR A 70 0.67 -4.06 13.82
N ILE A 71 -0.16 -4.46 12.85
CA ILE A 71 -1.62 -4.50 12.95
C ILE A 71 -2.02 -5.90 13.41
N LYS A 72 -2.08 -6.10 14.73
CA LYS A 72 -2.62 -7.30 15.36
C LYS A 72 -3.95 -7.00 16.02
#